data_AF-K0VJM0-F1
#
_entry.id   AF-K0VJM0-F1
#
_cell.length_a   1.000
_cell.length_b   1.000
_cell.length_c   1.000
_cell.angle_alpha   90.00
_cell.angle_beta   90.00
_cell.angle_gamma   90.00
#
_symmetry.space_group_name_H-M   'P 1'
#
loop_
_entity.id
_entity.type
_entity.pdbx_description
1 polymer ?
#
loop_
_entity_poly.entity_id
_entity_poly.type
_entity_poly.pdbx_seq_one_letter_code
_entity_poly.pdbx_strand_id
1 'polypeptide(L)'
;RIPQLLRRGLHLGLQSERAAGDVPAMLWTIDDTGWIYELRITNAGQAEYHGYPILQNDAFARQILARSRTVAFAQGGFTITDDENFRAAIEAAEAFYR
;
A
#
# COMPACT_ATOMS: atom_id res chain seq x y z
N ARG A 1 5.04 -8.80 9.25
CA ARG A 1 3.75 -8.39 8.66
C ARG A 1 3.56 -6.86 8.66
N ILE A 2 3.29 -6.20 9.80
CA ILE A 2 2.98 -4.74 9.81
C ILE A 2 4.13 -3.84 9.28
N PRO A 3 5.40 -4.00 9.70
CA PRO A 3 6.49 -3.16 9.17
C PRO A 3 6.70 -3.29 7.65
N GLN A 4 6.43 -4.48 7.09
CA GLN A 4 6.49 -4.72 5.64
C GLN A 4 5.38 -3.97 4.90
N LEU A 5 4.16 -3.93 5.47
CA LEU A 5 3.03 -3.21 4.89
C LEU A 5 3.27 -1.70 4.84
N LEU A 6 3.83 -1.14 5.91
CA LEU A 6 4.23 0.26 5.97
C LEU A 6 5.30 0.57 4.93
N ARG A 7 6.37 -0.23 4.89
CA ARG A 7 7.45 -0.05 3.89
C ARG A 7 6.91 -0.13 2.47
N ARG A 8 6.04 -1.11 2.18
CA ARG A 8 5.42 -1.27 0.87
C ARG A 8 4.57 -0.06 0.49
N GLY A 9 3.72 0.44 1.40
CA GLY A 9 2.90 1.62 1.10
C GLY A 9 3.71 2.90 0.89
N LEU A 10 4.81 3.08 1.64
CA LEU A 10 5.77 4.17 1.38
C LEU A 10 6.39 4.06 -0.02
N HIS A 11 6.78 2.86 -0.47
CA HIS A 11 7.31 2.64 -1.81
C HIS A 11 6.28 2.81 -2.92
N LEU A 12 5.01 2.51 -2.65
CA LEU A 12 3.93 2.83 -3.57
C LEU A 12 3.80 4.35 -3.78
N GLY A 13 4.20 5.16 -2.80
CA GLY A 13 4.07 6.60 -2.84
C GLY A 13 2.62 7.08 -2.80
N LEU A 14 1.69 6.20 -2.45
CA LEU A 14 0.31 6.54 -2.15
C LEU A 14 0.25 6.87 -0.66
N GLN A 15 0.48 8.14 -0.35
CA GLN A 15 0.49 8.64 1.01
C GLN A 15 -0.01 10.07 1.04
N SER A 16 -0.57 10.48 2.18
CA SER A 16 -0.91 11.87 2.42
C SER A 16 0.37 12.72 2.49
N GLU A 17 0.17 14.04 2.47
CA GLU A 17 1.20 14.95 2.97
C GLU A 17 1.58 14.60 4.42
N ARG A 18 2.80 14.98 4.80
CA ARG A 18 3.29 14.77 6.17
C ARG A 18 2.63 15.78 7.08
N ALA A 19 1.88 15.30 8.06
CA ALA A 19 1.28 16.16 9.08
C ALA A 19 2.26 16.25 10.27
N ALA A 20 2.77 17.45 10.56
CA ALA A 20 3.60 17.77 11.73
C ALA A 20 4.60 16.66 12.13
N GLY A 21 5.63 16.46 11.31
CA GLY A 21 6.67 15.43 11.51
C GLY A 21 7.17 14.85 10.19
N ASP A 22 7.91 13.74 10.27
CA ASP A 22 8.52 13.08 9.09
C ASP A 22 7.68 11.92 8.52
N VAL A 23 6.50 11.66 9.09
CA VAL A 23 5.63 10.53 8.71
C VAL A 23 4.31 10.99 8.08
N PRO A 24 3.78 10.26 7.08
CA PRO A 24 2.48 10.58 6.50
C PRO A 24 1.34 10.23 7.47
N ALA A 25 0.28 11.04 7.47
CA ALA A 25 -0.92 10.77 8.27
C ALA A 25 -1.72 9.57 7.74
N MET A 26 -1.67 9.35 6.42
CA MET A 26 -2.31 8.22 5.74
C MET A 26 -1.40 7.63 4.69
N LEU A 27 -1.46 6.32 4.49
CA LEU A 27 -0.84 5.64 3.36
C LEU A 27 -1.61 4.39 2.97
N TRP A 28 -1.49 3.97 1.71
CA TRP A 28 -2.20 2.80 1.18
C TRP A 28 -1.23 1.71 0.79
N THR A 29 -1.62 0.46 1.01
CA THR A 29 -0.76 -0.71 0.78
C THR A 29 -1.59 -1.95 0.42
N ILE A 30 -0.92 -2.95 -0.14
CA ILE A 30 -1.48 -4.27 -0.45
C ILE A 30 -0.72 -5.29 0.38
N ASP A 31 -1.41 -6.15 1.13
CA ASP A 31 -0.75 -7.25 1.83
C ASP A 31 -0.46 -8.44 0.93
N ASP A 32 0.28 -9.43 1.42
CA ASP A 32 0.69 -10.59 0.61
C ASP A 32 -0.49 -11.49 0.19
N THR A 33 -1.69 -11.25 0.73
CA THR A 33 -2.93 -11.95 0.35
C THR A 33 -3.76 -11.20 -0.67
N GLY A 34 -3.34 -9.98 -1.05
CA GLY A 34 -4.06 -9.12 -1.98
C GLY A 34 -5.09 -8.21 -1.33
N TRP A 35 -5.20 -8.18 0.00
CA TRP A 35 -6.07 -7.21 0.68
C TRP A 35 -5.46 -5.82 0.63
N ILE A 36 -6.27 -4.84 0.24
CA ILE A 36 -5.88 -3.44 0.23
C ILE A 36 -6.23 -2.83 1.58
N TYR A 37 -5.29 -2.09 2.15
CA TYR A 37 -5.49 -1.36 3.40
C TYR A 37 -5.21 0.13 3.25
N GLU A 38 -6.06 0.93 3.86
CA GLU A 38 -5.78 2.31 4.23
C GLU A 38 -5.21 2.34 5.65
N LEU A 39 -3.96 2.75 5.78
CA LEU A 39 -3.28 2.87 7.06
C LEU A 39 -3.38 4.32 7.54
N ARG A 40 -4.05 4.55 8.66
CA ARG A 40 -4.19 5.88 9.29
C ARG A 40 -3.35 5.93 10.56
N ILE A 41 -2.59 7.01 10.74
CA ILE A 41 -1.77 7.18 11.94
C ILE A 41 -2.65 7.36 13.18
N THR A 42 -2.36 6.61 14.23
CA THR A 42 -3.05 6.72 15.54
C THR A 42 -2.13 7.28 16.62
N ASN A 43 -0.82 7.16 16.43
CA ASN A 43 0.19 7.69 17.33
C ASN A 43 1.39 8.23 16.54
N ALA A 44 1.47 9.55 16.38
CA ALA A 44 2.53 10.19 15.61
C ALA A 44 3.91 10.07 16.27
N GLY A 45 3.98 10.07 17.60
CA GLY A 45 5.25 9.98 18.34
C GLY A 45 5.94 8.62 18.21
N GLN A 46 5.17 7.58 17.86
CA GLN A 46 5.67 6.20 17.70
C GLN A 46 5.48 5.65 16.28
N ALA A 47 4.95 6.46 15.35
CA ALA A 47 4.60 6.05 13.99
C ALA A 47 3.71 4.79 13.95
N GLU A 48 2.70 4.72 14.82
CA GLU A 48 1.75 3.61 14.84
C GLU A 48 0.54 3.92 13.96
N TYR A 49 0.11 2.91 13.20
CA TYR A 49 -0.99 3.02 12.25
C TYR A 49 -2.06 1.97 12.53
N HIS A 50 -3.30 2.34 12.32
CA HIS A 50 -4.42 1.42 12.21
C HIS A 50 -4.75 1.16 10.74
N GLY A 51 -4.96 -0.10 10.37
CA GLY A 51 -5.26 -0.49 8.99
C GLY A 51 -6.72 -0.81 8.79
N TYR A 52 -7.39 0.00 7.96
CA TYR A 52 -8.77 -0.22 7.54
C TYR A 52 -8.76 -0.97 6.19
N PRO A 53 -9.40 -2.14 6.08
CA PRO A 53 -9.51 -2.83 4.81
C PRO A 53 -10.37 -2.01 3.85
N ILE A 54 -9.87 -1.82 2.63
CA ILE A 54 -10.63 -1.20 1.55
C ILE A 54 -11.67 -2.21 1.05
N LEU A 55 -12.92 -1.75 0.93
CA LEU A 55 -14.03 -2.57 0.45
C LEU A 55 -13.92 -2.79 -1.06
N GLN A 56 -14.51 -3.89 -1.52
CA GLN A 56 -14.48 -4.30 -2.92
C GLN A 56 -15.00 -3.21 -3.88
N ASN A 57 -16.05 -2.49 -3.48
CA ASN A 57 -16.71 -1.46 -4.27
C ASN A 57 -16.14 -0.05 -4.08
N ASP A 58 -15.06 0.11 -3.31
CA ASP A 58 -14.41 1.40 -3.12
C ASP A 58 -13.73 1.85 -4.43
N ALA A 59 -14.07 3.04 -4.91
CA ALA A 59 -13.53 3.58 -6.15
C ALA A 59 -12.00 3.77 -6.11
N PHE A 60 -11.43 3.96 -4.91
CA PHE A 60 -10.00 4.18 -4.72
C PHE A 60 -9.17 2.89 -4.85
N ALA A 61 -9.79 1.71 -4.68
CA ALA A 61 -9.12 0.42 -4.86
C ALA A 61 -8.44 0.31 -6.25
N ARG A 62 -9.13 0.77 -7.30
CA ARG A 62 -8.59 0.79 -8.67
C ARG A 62 -7.34 1.66 -8.83
N GLN A 63 -7.29 2.79 -8.13
CA GLN A 63 -6.12 3.69 -8.17
C GLN A 63 -4.92 3.04 -7.47
N ILE A 64 -5.17 2.35 -6.35
CA ILE A 64 -4.15 1.61 -5.62
C ILE A 64 -3.57 0.48 -6.47
N LEU A 65 -4.43 -0.29 -7.16
CA LEU A 65 -4.01 -1.36 -8.07
C LEU A 65 -3.18 -0.82 -9.24
N ALA A 66 -3.65 0.23 -9.92
CA ALA A 66 -2.94 0.82 -11.05
C ALA A 66 -1.54 1.31 -10.66
N ARG A 67 -1.41 1.95 -9.49
CA ARG A 67 -0.11 2.39 -8.97
C ARG A 67 0.76 1.21 -8.57
N SER A 68 0.19 0.19 -7.93
CA SER A 68 0.92 -1.02 -7.51
C SER A 68 1.52 -1.75 -8.71
N ARG A 69 0.76 -1.87 -9.79
CA ARG A 69 1.25 -2.40 -11.07
C ARG A 69 2.39 -1.56 -11.64
N THR A 70 2.21 -0.25 -11.67
CA THR A 70 3.25 0.67 -12.15
C THR A 70 4.56 0.47 -11.38
N VAL A 71 4.51 0.33 -10.06
CA VAL A 71 5.70 0.15 -9.22
C VAL A 71 6.29 -1.26 -9.34
N ALA A 72 5.47 -2.31 -9.36
CA ALA A 72 5.95 -3.70 -9.40
C ALA A 72 6.65 -4.07 -10.73
N PHE A 73 6.25 -3.43 -11.83
CA PHE A 73 6.73 -3.74 -13.18
C PHE A 73 7.59 -2.65 -13.81
N ALA A 74 7.93 -1.58 -13.06
CA ALA A 74 8.87 -0.57 -13.53
C ALA A 74 10.29 -1.14 -13.64
N GLN A 75 10.98 -0.89 -14.76
CA GLN A 75 12.38 -1.26 -14.90
C GLN A 75 13.28 -0.24 -14.16
N GLY A 76 14.12 -0.74 -13.24
CA GLY A 76 15.21 0.03 -12.63
C GLY A 76 14.87 0.97 -11.46
N GLY A 77 13.68 0.84 -10.84
CA GLY A 77 13.20 1.87 -9.90
C GLY A 77 13.29 1.58 -8.40
N PHE A 78 12.95 0.37 -7.93
CA PHE A 78 12.79 0.10 -6.49
C PHE A 78 12.96 -1.38 -6.14
N THR A 79 13.55 -1.70 -4.98
CA THR A 79 13.79 -3.09 -4.51
C THR A 79 12.53 -3.95 -4.36
N ILE A 80 11.33 -3.35 -4.40
CA ILE A 80 10.05 -4.08 -4.39
C ILE A 80 9.71 -4.68 -5.76
N THR A 81 10.37 -4.27 -6.84
CA THR A 81 10.11 -4.81 -8.19
C THR A 81 10.40 -6.30 -8.28
N ASP A 82 11.33 -6.82 -7.48
CA ASP A 82 11.73 -8.24 -7.48
C ASP A 82 10.95 -9.09 -6.45
N ASP A 83 9.96 -8.51 -5.77
CA ASP A 83 9.11 -9.22 -4.80
C ASP A 83 8.02 -10.02 -5.52
N GLU A 84 8.25 -11.32 -5.73
CA GLU A 84 7.28 -12.23 -6.34
C GLU A 84 5.96 -12.30 -5.55
N ASN A 85 6.01 -12.21 -4.22
CA ASN A 85 4.80 -12.21 -3.40
C ASN A 85 3.98 -10.95 -3.64
N PHE A 86 4.64 -9.81 -3.88
CA PHE A 86 3.94 -8.58 -4.21
C PHE A 86 3.26 -8.65 -5.58
N ARG A 87 3.91 -9.26 -6.58
CA ARG A 87 3.27 -9.50 -7.90
C ARG A 87 2.06 -10.42 -7.79
N ALA A 88 2.19 -11.53 -7.04
CA ALA A 88 1.07 -12.44 -6.78
C ALA A 88 -0.07 -11.76 -6.00
N ALA A 89 0.25 -10.91 -5.03
CA ALA A 89 -0.74 -10.13 -4.29
C ALA A 89 -1.51 -9.15 -5.18
N ILE A 90 -0.84 -8.51 -6.15
CA ILE A 90 -1.51 -7.64 -7.13
C ILE A 90 -2.51 -8.46 -7.96
N GLU A 91 -2.13 -9.64 -8.44
CA GLU A 91 -3.04 -10.51 -9.21
C GLU A 91 -4.26 -10.97 -8.39
N ALA A 92 -4.05 -11.35 -7.12
CA ALA A 92 -5.13 -11.71 -6.21
C ALA A 92 -6.07 -10.51 -5.96
N ALA A 93 -5.50 -9.32 -5.74
CA ALA A 93 -6.27 -8.10 -5.55
C ALA A 93 -7.06 -7.72 -6.82
N GLU A 94 -6.46 -7.83 -8.01
CA GLU A 94 -7.13 -7.60 -9.30
C GLU A 94 -8.26 -8.61 -9.57
N ALA A 95 -8.24 -9.80 -8.96
CA ALA A 95 -9.36 -10.74 -9.03
C ALA A 95 -10.51 -10.37 -8.08
N PHE A 96 -10.19 -9.86 -6.89
CA PHE A 96 -11.17 -9.50 -5.87
C PHE A 96 -11.84 -8.15 -6.13
N TYR A 97 -11.07 -7.09 -6.43
CA TYR A 97 -11.55 -5.70 -6.57
C TYR A 97 -12.05 -5.34 -7.99
N ARG A 98 -12.47 -6.32 -8.80
CA ARG A 98 -13.03 -6.10 -10.15
C ARG A 98 -14.33 -5.30 -10.13
#